data_AF-A0A2T4KT12-F1
#
_entry.id   AF-A0A2T4KT12-F1
#
_cell.length_a   1.000
_cell.length_b   1.000
_cell.length_c   1.000
_cell.angle_alpha   90.00
_cell.angle_beta   90.00
_cell.angle_gamma   90.00
#
_symmetry.space_group_name_H-M   'P 1'
#
loop_
_entity.id
_entity.type
_entity.pdbx_description
1 polymer ?
#
loop_
_entity_poly.entity_id
_entity_poly.type
_entity_poly.pdbx_seq_one_letter_code
_entity_poly.pdbx_strand_id
1 'polypeptide(L)' 'MTVIDFQKLIGKLYREDYRDDPIIAKNIIELGWATKRLLEQRKISPFDDYEKVRPQIYNEVEWHKTWG' A
#
# COMPACT_ATOMS: atom_id res chain seq x y z
N MET A 1 -0.36 -13.83 -1.58
CA MET A 1 0.86 -13.24 -0.96
C MET A 1 0.46 -12.65 0.38
N THR A 2 1.35 -12.55 1.36
CA THR A 2 0.98 -11.87 2.62
C THR A 2 1.02 -10.34 2.45
N VAL A 3 0.39 -9.59 3.35
CA VAL A 3 0.51 -8.12 3.40
C VAL A 3 1.98 -7.68 3.53
N ILE A 4 2.80 -8.40 4.30
CA ILE A 4 4.23 -8.08 4.40
C ILE A 4 4.98 -8.34 3.08
N ASP A 5 4.62 -9.38 2.32
CA ASP A 5 5.20 -9.62 0.99
C ASP A 5 4.80 -8.51 0.01
N PHE A 6 3.54 -8.05 0.08
CA PHE A 6 3.06 -6.92 -0.69
C PHE A 6 3.86 -5.64 -0.37
N GLN A 7 4.09 -5.32 0.91
CA GLN A 7 4.90 -4.16 1.30
C GLN A 7 6.35 -4.24 0.77
N LYS A 8 6.94 -5.43 0.78
CA LYS A 8 8.27 -5.64 0.20
C LYS A 8 8.26 -5.43 -1.31
N LEU A 9 7.24 -5.95 -2.00
CA LEU A 9 7.08 -5.82 -3.45
C LEU A 9 6.97 -4.34 -3.85
N ILE A 10 6.05 -3.58 -3.25
CA ILE A 10 5.88 -2.16 -3.61
C ILE A 10 7.14 -1.34 -3.26
N GLY A 11 7.83 -1.67 -2.17
CA GLY A 11 9.11 -1.04 -1.85
C GLY A 11 10.20 -1.35 -2.88
N LYS A 12 10.22 -2.57 -3.43
CA LYS A 12 11.12 -2.96 -4.52
C LYS A 12 10.80 -2.16 -5.79
N LEU A 13 9.53 -2.17 -6.21
CA LEU A 13 9.05 -1.46 -7.40
C LEU A 13 9.40 0.04 -7.35
N TYR A 14 9.23 0.68 -6.19
CA TYR A 14 9.61 2.08 -6.01
C TYR A 14 11.12 2.31 -6.17
N ARG A 15 11.96 1.44 -5.62
CA ARG A 15 13.42 1.66 -5.60
C ARG A 15 14.11 1.28 -6.90
N GLU A 16 13.60 0.27 -7.59
CA GLU A 16 14.28 -0.34 -8.73
C GLU A 16 13.69 0.09 -10.07
N ASP A 17 12.36 0.22 -10.17
CA ASP A 17 11.69 0.35 -11.47
C ASP A 17 11.06 1.74 -11.69
N TYR A 18 10.48 2.33 -10.64
CA TYR A 18 9.57 3.47 -10.78
C TYR A 18 9.95 4.71 -9.97
N ARG A 19 11.17 4.78 -9.43
CA ARG A 19 11.62 5.94 -8.66
C ARG A 19 11.48 7.25 -9.45
N ASP A 20 11.85 7.19 -10.73
CA ASP A 20 11.95 8.35 -11.61
C ASP A 20 10.69 8.56 -12.47
N ASP A 21 9.64 7.75 -12.27
CA ASP A 21 8.30 7.97 -12.82
C ASP A 21 7.42 8.61 -11.72
N PRO A 22 7.19 9.94 -11.75
CA PRO A 22 6.50 10.63 -10.66
C PRO A 22 5.06 10.16 -10.45
N ILE A 23 4.39 9.69 -11.51
CA ILE A 23 2.99 9.26 -11.45
C ILE A 23 2.92 7.90 -10.78
N ILE A 24 3.77 6.95 -11.19
CA ILE A 24 3.78 5.61 -10.62
C ILE A 24 4.37 5.63 -9.19
N ALA A 25 5.44 6.40 -8.97
CA ALA A 25 6.05 6.61 -7.66
C ALA A 25 5.02 7.08 -6.61
N LYS A 26 4.20 8.08 -6.97
CA LYS A 26 3.15 8.61 -6.08
C LYS A 26 2.16 7.52 -5.69
N ASN A 27 1.64 6.75 -6.66
CA ASN A 27 0.70 5.67 -6.39
C ASN A 27 1.29 4.59 -5.47
N ILE A 28 2.57 4.24 -5.66
CA ILE A 28 3.25 3.26 -4.80
C ILE A 28 3.40 3.78 -3.37
N ILE A 29 3.79 5.04 -3.19
CA ILE A 29 3.92 5.66 -1.86
C ILE A 29 2.57 5.69 -1.15
N GLU A 30 1.50 6.08 -1.85
CA GLU A 30 0.15 6.13 -1.30
C GLU A 30 -0.34 4.74 -0.84
N LEU A 31 -0.10 3.70 -1.63
CA LEU A 31 -0.39 2.31 -1.25
C LEU A 31 0.38 1.91 0.02
N GLY A 32 1.68 2.24 0.08
CA GLY A 32 2.51 1.95 1.24
C GLY A 32 2.00 2.62 2.52
N TRP A 33 1.60 3.89 2.43
CA TRP A 33 1.01 4.63 3.56
C TRP A 33 -0.34 4.09 3.98
N ALA A 34 -1.23 3.78 3.03
CA ALA A 34 -2.53 3.19 3.32
C ALA A 34 -2.40 1.84 4.04
N THR A 35 -1.54 0.94 3.54
CA THR A 35 -1.26 -0.33 4.20
C THR A 35 -0.70 -0.13 5.61
N LYS A 36 0.25 0.81 5.78
CA LYS A 36 0.83 1.13 7.10
C LYS A 36 -0.24 1.60 8.10
N ARG A 37 -1.13 2.52 7.70
CA ARG A 37 -2.21 3.01 8.58
C ARG A 37 -3.16 1.90 9.00
N LEU A 38 -3.56 1.02 8.08
CA LEU A 38 -4.45 -0.10 8.40
C LEU A 38 -3.80 -1.10 9.38
N LEU A 39 -2.49 -1.33 9.24
CA LEU A 39 -1.71 -2.14 10.18
C LEU A 39 -1.63 -1.49 11.56
N GLU A 40 -1.35 -0.19 11.63
CA GLU A 40 -1.30 0.59 12.89
C GLU A 40 -2.66 0.60 13.61
N GLN A 41 -3.76 0.68 12.83
CA GLN A 41 -5.13 0.60 13.33
C GLN A 41 -5.59 -0.83 13.65
N ARG A 42 -4.75 -1.85 13.41
CA ARG A 42 -5.07 -3.28 13.58
C ARG A 42 -6.31 -3.72 12.78
N LYS A 43 -6.61 -3.03 11.67
CA LYS A 43 -7.70 -3.41 10.75
C LYS A 43 -7.29 -4.56 9.83
N ILE A 44 -5.99 -4.68 9.56
CA ILE A 44 -5.37 -5.80 8.86
C ILE A 44 -4.14 -6.27 9.65
N SER A 45 -3.68 -7.48 9.36
CA SER A 45 -2.48 -8.12 9.91
C SER A 45 -1.38 -8.22 8.85
N PRO A 46 -0.09 -8.17 9.22
CA PRO A 46 1.02 -8.46 8.30
C PRO A 46 0.92 -9.83 7.63
N PHE A 47 0.26 -10.79 8.27
CA PHE A 47 0.11 -12.17 7.82
C PHE A 47 -1.16 -12.41 7.00
N ASP A 48 -2.03 -11.42 6.87
CA ASP A 48 -3.25 -11.57 6.07
C ASP A 48 -2.90 -11.82 4.60
N ASP A 49 -3.75 -12.58 3.93
CA ASP A 49 -3.69 -12.73 2.49
C ASP A 49 -4.05 -11.39 1.84
N TYR A 50 -3.08 -10.81 1.15
CA TYR A 50 -3.22 -9.53 0.46
C TYR A 50 -4.47 -9.50 -0.43
N GLU A 51 -4.77 -10.56 -1.18
CA GLU A 51 -5.91 -10.55 -2.10
C GLU A 51 -7.25 -10.39 -1.36
N LYS A 52 -7.34 -10.86 -0.11
CA LYS A 52 -8.54 -10.71 0.71
C LYS A 52 -8.71 -9.32 1.29
N VAL A 53 -7.61 -8.64 1.62
CA VAL A 53 -7.62 -7.31 2.24
C VAL A 53 -7.35 -6.17 1.25
N ARG A 54 -7.00 -6.49 0.00
CA ARG A 54 -6.73 -5.54 -1.07
C ARG A 54 -7.81 -4.46 -1.19
N PRO A 55 -9.13 -4.77 -1.21
CA PRO A 55 -10.14 -3.72 -1.31
C PRO A 55 -10.06 -2.69 -0.17
N GLN A 56 -9.71 -3.12 1.05
CA GLN A 56 -9.59 -2.21 2.20
C GLN A 56 -8.41 -1.25 2.02
N ILE A 57 -7.28 -1.73 1.50
CA ILE A 57 -6.09 -0.91 1.22
C ILE A 57 -6.40 0.15 0.16
N TYR A 58 -7.07 -0.23 -0.94
CA TYR A 58 -7.42 0.72 -1.99
C TYR A 58 -8.45 1.76 -1.51
N ASN A 59 -9.46 1.34 -0.74
CA ASN A 59 -10.43 2.27 -0.14
C ASN A 59 -9.75 3.27 0.81
N GLU A 60 -8.73 2.83 1.57
CA GLU A 60 -7.96 3.71 2.46
C GLU A 60 -7.12 4.75 1.68
N VAL A 61 -6.67 4.42 0.46
CA VAL A 61 -6.03 5.39 -0.44
C VAL A 61 -7.03 6.44 -0.91
N GLU A 62 -8.20 6.01 -1.38
CA GLU A 62 -9.25 6.91 -1.88
C GLU A 62 -9.79 7.84 -0.79
N TRP A 63 -10.03 7.30 0.41
CA TRP A 63 -10.45 8.08 1.57
C TRP A 63 -9.42 9.17 1.87
N HIS A 64 -8.13 8.84 1.88
CA HIS A 64 -7.08 9.84 2.11
C HIS A 64 -7.03 10.91 1.01
N LYS A 65 -7.25 10.56 -0.27
CA LYS A 65 -7.30 11.53 -1.37
C LYS A 65 -8.49 12.49 -1.30
N THR A 66 -9.58 12.08 -0.67
CA THR A 66 -10.80 12.90 -0.56
C THR A 66 -10.66 13.98 0.51
N TRP A 67 -9.79 13.78 1.49
CA TRP A 67 -9.66 14.65 2.66
C TRP A 67 -8.24 15.25 2.85
N GLY A 68 -7.31 14.96 1.94
CA GLY A 68 -5.90 15.35 1.99
C GLY A 68 -5.50 16.43 0.99
#